data_AF-A0A833J8V3-F1
#
_entry.id   AF-A0A833J8V3-F1
#
_cell.length_a   1.000
_cell.length_b   1.000
_cell.length_c   1.000
_cell.angle_alpha   90.00
_cell.angle_beta   90.00
_cell.angle_gamma   90.00
#
_symmetry.space_group_name_H-M   'P 1'
#
loop_
_entity.id
_entity.type
_entity.pdbx_description
1 polymer ?
#
loop_
_entity_poly.entity_id
_entity_poly.type
_entity_poly.pdbx_seq_one_letter_code
_entity_poly.pdbx_strand_id
1 'polypeptide(L)'
;MSSAFLPLKECWFVGSSRKDLAAFPDEVRSAFGHALHEAQCGLEPYAAKALKGFGGRGVLEIIENHDGDTFRAVYTVRFAEAIYVLHCFQKKSKKGIATPQHEIELIRTRLRDAEAMDRIRTKEGR
;
A
#
# COMPACT_ATOMS: atom_id res chain seq x y z
N MET A 1 -1.51 32.18 -8.12
CA MET A 1 -0.76 30.91 -7.99
C MET A 1 -1.73 29.80 -8.36
N SER A 2 -1.59 29.21 -9.55
CA SER A 2 -2.49 28.13 -9.97
C SER A 2 -2.13 26.90 -9.14
N SER A 3 -2.96 26.58 -8.15
CA SER A 3 -2.97 25.26 -7.55
C SER A 3 -3.48 24.32 -8.65
N ALA A 4 -2.57 23.76 -9.44
CA ALA A 4 -2.91 22.68 -10.34
C ALA A 4 -3.42 21.53 -9.46
N PHE A 5 -4.73 21.32 -9.45
CA PHE A 5 -5.31 20.08 -8.95
C PHE A 5 -4.67 18.96 -9.75
N LEU A 6 -3.68 18.27 -9.16
CA LEU A 6 -3.22 17.02 -9.72
C LEU A 6 -4.42 16.06 -9.65
N PRO A 7 -4.77 15.38 -10.75
CA PRO A 7 -5.87 14.43 -10.73
C PRO A 7 -5.60 13.37 -9.66
N LEU A 8 -6.67 12.92 -9.01
CA LEU A 8 -6.59 11.85 -8.01
C LEU A 8 -5.92 10.63 -8.65
N LYS A 9 -4.86 10.12 -8.04
CA LYS A 9 -4.20 8.92 -8.54
C LYS A 9 -5.15 7.73 -8.45
N GLU A 10 -5.06 6.84 -9.43
CA GLU A 10 -5.79 5.58 -9.38
C GLU A 10 -5.25 4.69 -8.25
N CYS A 11 -6.11 3.85 -7.68
CA CYS A 11 -5.72 2.87 -6.67
C CYS A 11 -5.92 1.46 -7.21
N TRP A 12 -4.82 0.76 -7.42
CA TRP A 12 -4.80 -0.59 -7.95
C TRP A 12 -4.40 -1.59 -6.87
N PHE A 13 -5.04 -2.76 -6.87
CA PHE A 13 -4.75 -3.85 -5.95
C PHE A 13 -4.01 -4.96 -6.67
N VAL A 14 -2.89 -5.41 -6.11
CA VAL A 14 -2.07 -6.48 -6.67
C VAL A 14 -2.38 -7.81 -5.99
N GLY A 15 -2.56 -8.86 -6.78
CA GLY A 15 -2.82 -10.22 -6.28
C GLY A 15 -4.04 -10.25 -5.35
N SER A 16 -3.89 -10.89 -4.19
CA SER A 16 -4.98 -11.04 -3.22
C SER A 16 -5.24 -9.81 -2.34
N SER A 17 -4.44 -8.74 -2.45
CA SER A 17 -4.45 -7.63 -1.48
C SER A 17 -5.83 -7.01 -1.24
N ARG A 18 -6.67 -6.89 -2.27
CA ARG A 18 -8.06 -6.40 -2.13
C ARG A 18 -8.92 -7.34 -1.30
N LYS A 19 -8.82 -8.64 -1.56
CA LYS A 19 -9.56 -9.68 -0.83
C LYS A 19 -9.10 -9.74 0.63
N ASP A 20 -7.79 -9.64 0.86
CA ASP A 20 -7.21 -9.66 2.20
C ASP A 20 -7.66 -8.43 3.00
N LEU A 21 -7.65 -7.23 2.38
CA LEU A 21 -8.18 -6.01 2.99
C LEU A 21 -9.67 -6.13 3.32
N ALA A 22 -10.47 -6.70 2.41
CA ALA A 22 -11.91 -6.86 2.62
C ALA A 22 -12.25 -7.80 3.79
N ALA A 23 -11.32 -8.69 4.18
CA ALA A 23 -11.49 -9.60 5.30
C ALA A 23 -11.12 -8.97 6.67
N PHE A 24 -10.63 -7.74 6.71
CA PHE A 24 -10.29 -7.07 7.96
C PHE A 24 -11.53 -6.51 8.69
N PRO A 25 -11.42 -6.28 10.01
CA PRO A 25 -12.42 -5.55 10.78
C PRO A 25 -12.76 -4.19 10.15
N ASP A 26 -14.00 -3.75 10.32
CA ASP A 26 -14.54 -2.56 9.66
C ASP A 26 -13.73 -1.29 9.99
N GLU A 27 -13.29 -1.13 11.25
CA GLU A 27 -12.47 -0.01 11.70
C GLU A 27 -11.10 0.00 11.02
N VAL A 28 -10.49 -1.18 10.88
CA VAL A 28 -9.19 -1.33 10.19
C VAL A 28 -9.32 -1.01 8.70
N ARG A 29 -10.40 -1.48 8.06
CA ARG A 29 -10.67 -1.14 6.64
C ARG A 29 -10.88 0.35 6.46
N SER A 30 -11.61 1.01 7.38
CA SER A 30 -11.87 2.44 7.32
C SER A 30 -10.56 3.25 7.44
N ALA A 31 -9.73 2.92 8.43
CA ALA A 31 -8.42 3.56 8.63
C ALA A 31 -7.50 3.40 7.41
N PHE A 32 -7.36 2.17 6.88
CA PHE A 32 -6.56 1.95 5.68
C PHE A 32 -7.15 2.62 4.44
N GLY A 33 -8.48 2.62 4.27
CA GLY A 33 -9.14 3.31 3.17
C GLY A 33 -8.88 4.81 3.18
N HIS A 34 -8.95 5.44 4.36
CA HIS A 34 -8.63 6.86 4.52
C HIS A 34 -7.17 7.17 4.14
N ALA A 35 -6.22 6.42 4.69
CA ALA A 35 -4.81 6.61 4.40
C ALA A 35 -4.47 6.33 2.91
N LEU A 36 -5.07 5.32 2.29
CA LEU A 36 -4.89 5.08 0.86
C LEU A 36 -5.46 6.22 0.01
N HIS A 37 -6.60 6.80 0.40
CA HIS A 37 -7.17 7.96 -0.26
C HIS A 37 -6.26 9.19 -0.15
N GLU A 38 -5.66 9.46 1.02
CA GLU A 38 -4.64 10.52 1.16
C GLU A 38 -3.46 10.30 0.20
N ALA A 39 -2.97 9.05 0.09
CA ALA A 39 -1.92 8.69 -0.87
C ALA A 39 -2.36 8.91 -2.33
N GLN A 40 -3.63 8.67 -2.66
CA GLN A 40 -4.18 8.97 -3.99
C GLN A 40 -4.21 10.48 -4.28
N CYS A 41 -4.43 11.31 -3.26
CA CYS A 41 -4.34 12.78 -3.36
C CYS A 41 -2.89 13.28 -3.49
N GLY A 42 -1.89 12.40 -3.49
CA GLY A 42 -0.47 12.77 -3.49
C GLY A 42 0.04 13.23 -2.13
N LEU A 43 -0.75 13.06 -1.07
CA LEU A 43 -0.33 13.31 0.31
C LEU A 43 0.37 12.07 0.86
N GLU A 44 1.23 12.26 1.85
CA GLU A 44 1.76 11.14 2.63
C GLU A 44 0.90 10.98 3.89
N PRO A 45 0.22 9.84 4.09
CA PRO A 45 -0.58 9.62 5.30
C PRO A 45 0.30 9.71 6.54
N TYR A 46 -0.20 10.35 7.60
CA TYR A 46 0.58 10.54 8.83
C TYR A 46 1.09 9.22 9.45
N ALA A 47 0.30 8.15 9.32
CA ALA A 47 0.65 6.82 9.82
C ALA A 47 1.61 6.03 8.90
N ALA A 48 1.91 6.53 7.70
CA ALA A 48 2.71 5.82 6.72
C ALA A 48 4.20 5.81 7.10
N LYS A 49 4.83 4.64 6.97
CA LYS A 49 6.25 4.43 7.26
C LYS A 49 6.93 3.82 6.05
N ALA A 50 8.17 4.22 5.78
CA ALA A 50 8.98 3.57 4.76
C ALA A 50 9.25 2.11 5.15
N LEU A 51 8.91 1.17 4.27
CA LEU A 51 9.18 -0.23 4.50
C LEU A 51 10.68 -0.49 4.31
N LYS A 52 11.34 -0.99 5.35
CA LYS A 52 12.78 -1.27 5.32
C LYS A 52 13.11 -2.33 4.26
N GLY A 53 14.26 -2.17 3.59
CA GLY A 53 14.77 -3.12 2.60
C GLY A 53 14.30 -2.87 1.15
N PHE A 54 13.70 -1.71 0.87
CA PHE A 54 13.22 -1.28 -0.45
C PHE A 54 13.90 -0.02 -1.00
N GLY A 55 15.08 0.33 -0.48
CA GLY A 55 15.95 1.36 -1.08
C GLY A 55 15.46 2.81 -0.97
N GLY A 56 14.46 3.11 -0.13
CA GLY A 56 13.97 4.48 0.09
C GLY A 56 12.49 4.52 0.46
N ARG A 57 11.83 5.65 0.19
CA ARG A 57 10.39 5.88 0.47
C ARG A 57 9.47 5.42 -0.68
N GLY A 58 9.94 4.54 -1.55
CA GLY A 58 9.14 4.06 -2.69
C GLY A 58 8.07 3.03 -2.31
N VAL A 59 8.25 2.33 -1.18
CA VAL A 59 7.30 1.36 -0.64
C VAL A 59 7.01 1.75 0.81
N LEU A 60 5.74 1.96 1.12
CA LEU A 60 5.27 2.44 2.41
C LEU A 60 4.35 1.39 3.04
N GLU A 61 4.30 1.40 4.37
CA GLU A 61 3.37 0.60 5.17
C GLU A 61 2.52 1.48 6.09
N ILE A 62 1.24 1.15 6.23
CA ILE A 62 0.35 1.65 7.29
C ILE A 62 0.16 0.50 8.28
N ILE A 63 0.17 0.82 9.57
CA ILE A 63 0.03 -0.16 10.65
C ILE A 63 -1.14 0.26 11.53
N GLU A 64 -2.12 -0.62 11.67
CA GLU A 64 -3.28 -0.41 12.53
C GLU A 64 -3.41 -1.53 13.56
N ASN A 65 -3.80 -1.19 14.78
CA ASN A 65 -4.06 -2.16 15.83
C ASN A 65 -5.56 -2.22 16.13
N HIS A 66 -6.08 -3.43 16.29
CA HIS A 66 -7.48 -3.66 16.62
C HIS A 66 -7.59 -4.95 17.44
N ASP A 67 -8.26 -4.90 18.59
CA ASP A 67 -8.49 -6.03 19.50
C ASP A 67 -7.23 -6.86 19.86
N GLY A 68 -6.09 -6.18 20.02
CA GLY A 68 -4.82 -6.81 20.37
C GLY A 68 -4.09 -7.49 19.20
N ASP A 69 -4.62 -7.37 18.00
CA ASP A 69 -4.01 -7.75 16.73
C ASP A 69 -3.43 -6.53 15.99
N THR A 70 -2.39 -6.76 15.18
CA THR A 70 -1.76 -5.73 14.35
C THR A 70 -1.97 -6.06 12.88
N PHE A 71 -2.58 -5.14 12.15
CA PHE A 71 -2.83 -5.22 10.72
C PHE A 71 -1.88 -4.30 9.97
N ARG A 72 -1.50 -4.67 8.75
CA ARG A 72 -0.65 -3.86 7.89
C ARG A 72 -1.18 -3.81 6.48
N ALA A 73 -1.07 -2.63 5.87
CA ALA A 73 -1.26 -2.42 4.44
C ALA A 73 0.04 -1.85 3.84
N VAL A 74 0.58 -2.50 2.82
CA VAL A 74 1.81 -2.11 2.13
C VAL A 74 1.47 -1.68 0.72
N TYR A 75 1.96 -0.51 0.32
CA TYR A 75 1.67 0.09 -0.99
C TYR A 75 2.90 0.81 -1.55
N THR A 76 2.89 1.08 -2.86
CA THR A 76 3.94 1.87 -3.52
C THR A 76 3.37 3.12 -4.17
N VAL A 77 4.14 4.20 -4.07
CA VAL A 77 3.84 5.54 -4.63
C VAL A 77 4.81 5.92 -5.76
N ARG A 78 5.56 4.94 -6.29
CA ARG A 78 6.61 5.16 -7.31
C ARG A 78 6.10 5.63 -8.66
N PHE A 79 4.79 5.56 -8.89
CA PHE A 79 4.16 5.87 -10.17
C PHE A 79 3.41 7.20 -10.10
N ALA A 80 3.48 7.97 -11.19
CA ALA A 80 2.96 9.33 -11.23
C ALA A 80 1.43 9.37 -11.09
N GLU A 81 0.73 8.44 -11.72
CA GLU A 81 -0.74 8.48 -11.87
C GLU A 81 -1.47 7.42 -11.04
N ALA A 82 -0.74 6.51 -10.40
CA ALA A 82 -1.33 5.39 -9.67
C ALA A 82 -0.57 5.08 -8.38
N ILE A 83 -1.29 4.60 -7.38
CA ILE A 83 -0.74 3.85 -6.26
C ILE A 83 -1.10 2.37 -6.43
N TYR A 84 -0.22 1.50 -5.94
CA TYR A 84 -0.47 0.05 -5.96
C TYR A 84 -0.41 -0.50 -4.55
N VAL A 85 -1.53 -1.05 -4.08
CA VAL A 85 -1.61 -1.81 -2.83
C VAL A 85 -1.03 -3.19 -3.09
N LEU A 86 0.13 -3.44 -2.50
CA LEU A 86 0.91 -4.65 -2.71
C LEU A 86 0.42 -5.77 -1.80
N HIS A 87 0.18 -5.48 -0.53
CA HIS A 87 -0.20 -6.52 0.42
C HIS A 87 -0.93 -5.97 1.64
N CYS A 88 -1.98 -6.67 2.07
CA CYS A 88 -2.64 -6.45 3.33
C CYS A 88 -2.56 -7.75 4.14
N PHE A 89 -2.07 -7.70 5.38
CA PHE A 89 -2.00 -8.88 6.25
C PHE A 89 -2.15 -8.53 7.73
N GLN A 90 -2.62 -9.51 8.51
CA GLN A 90 -2.56 -9.48 9.97
C GLN A 90 -1.26 -10.12 10.44
N LYS A 91 -0.48 -9.40 11.24
CA LYS A 91 0.72 -9.94 11.86
C LYS A 91 0.32 -10.92 12.97
N LYS A 92 0.53 -12.21 12.74
CA LYS A 92 0.15 -13.29 13.68
C LYS A 92 1.03 -13.37 14.95
N SER A 93 2.28 -12.90 14.90
CA SER A 93 3.18 -12.94 16.06
C SER A 93 3.09 -11.66 16.87
N LYS A 94 2.90 -11.77 18.18
CA LYS A 94 2.97 -10.64 19.13
C LYS A 94 4.41 -10.20 19.45
N LYS A 95 5.43 -10.96 19.01
CA LYS A 95 6.85 -10.66 19.25
C LYS A 95 7.51 -10.05 18.00
N GLY A 96 8.39 -9.08 18.21
CA GLY A 96 9.18 -8.41 17.16
C GLY A 96 8.42 -7.33 16.38
N ILE A 97 9.11 -6.24 16.00
CA ILE A 97 8.51 -5.13 15.21
C ILE A 97 8.65 -5.39 13.70
N ALA A 98 9.60 -6.25 13.31
CA ALA A 98 9.90 -6.54 11.91
C ALA A 98 8.78 -7.32 11.22
N THR A 99 8.56 -6.98 9.94
CA THR A 99 7.74 -7.76 9.01
C THR A 99 8.42 -9.11 8.75
N PRO A 100 7.70 -10.25 8.83
CA PRO A 100 8.28 -11.55 8.55
C PRO A 100 8.88 -11.65 7.13
N GLN A 101 9.93 -12.46 6.97
CA GLN A 101 10.68 -12.57 5.72
C GLN A 101 9.80 -13.02 4.53
N HIS A 102 8.87 -13.95 4.74
CA HIS A 102 7.96 -14.40 3.68
C HIS A 102 7.04 -13.27 3.19
N GLU A 103 6.61 -12.37 4.09
CA GLU A 103 5.82 -11.20 3.71
C GLU A 103 6.66 -10.24 2.85
N ILE A 104 7.93 -10.03 3.22
CA ILE A 104 8.87 -9.20 2.44
C ILE A 104 9.08 -9.77 1.03
N GLU A 105 9.23 -11.09 0.91
CA GLU A 105 9.39 -11.76 -0.39
C GLU A 105 8.13 -11.65 -1.25
N LEU A 106 6.95 -11.81 -0.65
CA LEU A 106 5.68 -11.60 -1.35
C LEU A 106 5.52 -10.15 -1.83
N ILE A 107 5.86 -9.18 -0.98
CA ILE A 107 5.82 -7.75 -1.34
C ILE A 107 6.77 -7.45 -2.50
N ARG A 108 7.98 -8.03 -2.52
CA ARG A 108 8.92 -7.87 -3.66
C ARG A 108 8.36 -8.44 -4.96
N THR A 109 7.74 -9.61 -4.90
CA THR A 109 7.10 -10.21 -6.08
C THR A 109 5.97 -9.32 -6.59
N ARG A 110 5.07 -8.89 -5.70
CA ARG A 110 3.95 -8.02 -6.07
C ARG A 110 4.38 -6.62 -6.53
N LEU A 111 5.51 -6.12 -6.06
CA LEU A 111 6.09 -4.87 -6.58
C LEU A 111 6.51 -5.02 -8.04
N ARG A 112 7.10 -6.16 -8.43
CA ARG A 112 7.41 -6.44 -9.84
C ARG A 112 6.14 -6.56 -10.69
N ASP A 113 5.08 -7.16 -10.14
CA ASP A 113 3.79 -7.25 -10.82
C ASP A 113 3.18 -5.85 -11.00
N ALA A 114 3.24 -4.99 -9.99
CA ALA A 114 2.80 -3.59 -10.09
C ALA A 114 3.57 -2.83 -11.18
N GLU A 115 4.89 -3.00 -11.27
CA GLU A 115 5.71 -2.41 -12.34
C GLU A 115 5.29 -2.91 -13.73
N ALA A 116 4.90 -4.18 -13.86
CA ALA A 116 4.38 -4.72 -15.11
C ALA A 116 2.99 -4.16 -15.45
N MET A 117 2.10 -4.08 -14.47
CA MET A 117 0.76 -3.49 -14.60
C MET A 117 0.84 -2.02 -15.05
N ASP A 118 1.68 -1.21 -14.40
CA ASP A 118 1.83 0.20 -14.77
C ASP A 118 2.43 0.40 -16.16
N ARG A 119 3.39 -0.45 -16.57
CA ARG A 119 3.91 -0.45 -17.95
C ARG A 119 2.85 -0.76 -19.01
N ILE A 120 1.87 -1.60 -18.71
CA ILE A 120 0.77 -1.92 -19.63
C ILE A 120 -0.22 -0.76 -19.65
N ARG A 121 -0.64 -0.30 -18.46
CA ARG A 121 -1.55 0.84 -18.27
C ARG A 121 -1.10 2.10 -19.01
N THR A 122 0.18 2.45 -18.88
CA THR A 122 0.76 3.64 -19.53
C THR A 122 0.96 3.50 -21.04
N LYS A 123 1.00 2.27 -21.57
CA LYS A 123 1.03 2.01 -23.01
C LYS A 123 -0.36 2.05 -23.65
N GLU A 124 -1.39 1.63 -22.93
CA GLU A 124 -2.78 1.63 -23.42
C GLU A 124 -3.44 3.02 -23.33
N GLY A 125 -2.98 3.87 -22.40
CA GLY A 125 -3.47 5.24 -22.23
C GLY A 125 -2.77 6.30 -23.09
N ARG A 126 -1.88 5.91 -24.01
CA ARG A 126 -1.10 6.80 -24.89
C ARG A 126 -1.39 6.51 -26.36
#